data_AF-A0A950YBH2-F1
#
_entry.id   AF-A0A950YBH2-F1
#
_cell.length_a   1.000
_cell.length_b   1.000
_cell.length_c   1.000
_cell.angle_alpha   90.00
_cell.angle_beta   90.00
_cell.angle_gamma   90.00
#
_symmetry.space_group_name_H-M   'P 1'
#
loop_
_entity.id
_entity.type
_entity.pdbx_description
1 polymer ?
#
loop_
_entity_poly.entity_id
_entity_poly.type
_entity_poly.pdbx_seq_one_letter_code
_entity_poly.pdbx_strand_id
1 'polypeptide(L)'
;MTMMDKTGRNDPCPCGSGKKYKKCCLPTHEAEQRQRAAEQQAERDKRTAEHRASLRAARATHIQALAGFEDEADELTTASNAAVDLVRAGKLDEAERVARDLLERFPEVHDGWDRLGMVYEARGENRAAADCYRKVIAFIREHADDYDPEFEDNFVKLVDKLDPPPA
;
A
#
# COMPACT_ATOMS: atom_id res chain seq x y z
N MET A 1 -7.58 -45.49 -22.49
CA MET A 1 -7.91 -45.96 -23.85
C MET A 1 -9.19 -45.26 -24.28
N THR A 2 -9.08 -44.24 -25.13
CA THR A 2 -10.15 -43.75 -26.03
C THR A 2 -9.49 -42.72 -26.96
N MET A 3 -8.71 -43.22 -27.92
CA MET A 3 -8.49 -42.47 -29.15
C MET A 3 -9.83 -42.50 -29.90
N MET A 4 -10.70 -41.52 -29.64
CA MET A 4 -11.76 -41.21 -30.61
C MET A 4 -11.01 -40.68 -31.83
N ASP A 5 -10.88 -41.51 -32.86
CA ASP A 5 -10.34 -41.10 -34.15
C ASP A 5 -11.08 -39.85 -34.61
N LYS A 6 -10.36 -38.71 -34.57
CA LYS A 6 -10.91 -37.42 -34.95
C LYS A 6 -11.26 -37.52 -36.42
N THR A 7 -12.55 -37.61 -36.74
CA THR A 7 -13.02 -37.51 -38.12
C THR A 7 -12.39 -36.28 -38.74
N GLY A 8 -11.56 -36.50 -39.76
CA GLY A 8 -10.86 -35.44 -40.46
C GLY A 8 -11.88 -34.53 -41.14
N ARG A 9 -11.56 -33.23 -41.21
CA ARG A 9 -12.44 -32.18 -41.79
C ARG A 9 -13.02 -32.58 -43.17
N ASN A 10 -12.24 -33.31 -43.97
CA ASN A 10 -12.61 -33.69 -45.34
C ASN A 10 -13.23 -35.09 -45.47
N ASP A 11 -13.25 -35.87 -44.39
CA ASP A 11 -13.75 -37.24 -44.40
C ASP A 11 -15.28 -37.28 -44.55
N PRO A 12 -15.86 -38.39 -45.03
CA PRO A 12 -17.30 -38.61 -44.99
C PRO A 12 -17.83 -38.40 -43.57
N CYS A 13 -18.96 -37.68 -43.46
CA CYS A 13 -19.52 -37.35 -42.16
C CYS A 13 -20.08 -38.61 -41.48
N PRO A 14 -19.76 -38.85 -40.19
CA PRO A 14 -20.18 -40.06 -39.47
C PRO A 14 -21.69 -40.15 -39.22
N CYS A 15 -22.46 -39.08 -39.50
CA CYS A 15 -23.92 -39.10 -39.43
C CYS A 15 -24.60 -39.85 -40.59
N GLY A 16 -23.84 -40.41 -41.53
CA GLY A 16 -24.38 -41.20 -42.66
C GLY A 16 -24.90 -40.36 -43.84
N SER A 17 -24.68 -39.04 -43.84
CA SER A 17 -25.21 -38.14 -44.89
C SER A 17 -24.51 -38.23 -46.24
N GLY A 18 -23.38 -38.93 -46.34
CA GLY A 18 -22.53 -38.99 -47.54
C GLY A 18 -21.76 -37.70 -47.85
N LYS A 19 -21.97 -36.61 -47.09
CA LYS A 19 -21.28 -35.32 -47.27
C LYS A 19 -19.95 -35.28 -46.51
N LYS A 20 -19.01 -34.42 -46.91
CA LYS A 20 -17.78 -34.14 -46.14
C LYS A 20 -18.11 -33.55 -44.77
N TYR A 21 -17.42 -33.96 -43.71
CA TYR A 21 -17.68 -33.56 -42.32
C TYR A 21 -17.73 -32.03 -42.14
N LYS A 22 -16.80 -31.29 -42.75
CA LYS A 22 -16.78 -29.82 -42.75
C LYS A 22 -18.00 -29.12 -43.36
N LYS A 23 -18.76 -29.82 -44.19
CA LYS A 23 -19.98 -29.34 -44.85
C LYS A 23 -21.25 -29.95 -44.25
N CYS A 24 -21.13 -30.70 -43.15
CA CYS A 24 -22.22 -31.37 -42.48
C CYS A 24 -22.20 -31.05 -40.97
N CYS A 25 -21.81 -31.98 -40.10
CA CYS A 25 -21.94 -31.81 -38.65
C CYS A 25 -20.85 -30.94 -37.99
N LEU A 26 -19.69 -30.73 -38.63
CA LEU A 26 -18.58 -30.00 -38.01
C LEU A 26 -18.93 -28.56 -37.58
N PRO A 27 -19.60 -27.72 -38.40
CA PRO A 27 -19.96 -26.37 -37.97
C PRO A 27 -20.84 -26.33 -36.73
N THR A 28 -21.77 -27.29 -36.60
CA THR A 28 -22.64 -27.44 -35.43
C THR A 28 -21.82 -27.87 -34.22
N HIS A 29 -20.97 -28.88 -34.33
CA HIS A 29 -20.10 -29.32 -33.23
C HIS A 29 -19.13 -28.22 -32.79
N GLU A 30 -18.57 -27.45 -33.74
CA GLU A 30 -17.71 -26.29 -33.43
C GLU A 30 -18.49 -25.17 -32.74
N ALA A 31 -19.74 -24.93 -33.15
CA ALA A 31 -20.60 -23.94 -32.49
C ALA A 31 -20.96 -24.36 -31.06
N GLU A 32 -21.32 -25.63 -30.84
CA GLU A 32 -21.58 -26.19 -29.51
C GLU A 32 -20.34 -26.15 -28.62
N GLN A 33 -19.16 -26.47 -29.15
CA GLN A 33 -17.90 -26.36 -28.41
C GLN A 33 -17.58 -24.91 -28.03
N ARG A 34 -17.78 -23.95 -28.95
CA ARG A 34 -17.62 -22.53 -28.65
C ARG A 34 -18.59 -22.06 -27.58
N GLN A 35 -19.84 -22.49 -27.66
CA GLN A 35 -20.86 -22.17 -26.65
C GLN A 35 -20.48 -22.72 -25.27
N ARG A 36 -20.10 -24.00 -25.19
CA ARG A 36 -19.64 -24.61 -23.93
C ARG A 36 -18.40 -23.92 -23.36
N ALA A 37 -17.46 -23.52 -24.21
CA ALA A 37 -16.28 -22.78 -23.77
C ALA A 37 -16.65 -21.39 -23.23
N ALA A 38 -17.57 -20.68 -23.90
CA ALA A 38 -18.06 -19.39 -23.44
C ALA A 38 -18.81 -19.50 -22.09
N GLU A 39 -19.65 -20.51 -21.92
CA GLU A 39 -20.36 -20.80 -20.66
C GLU A 39 -19.37 -21.11 -19.52
N GLN A 40 -18.37 -21.96 -19.78
CA GLN A 40 -17.33 -22.27 -18.78
C GLN A 40 -16.50 -21.04 -18.41
N GLN A 41 -16.22 -20.16 -19.38
CA GLN A 41 -15.51 -18.92 -19.13
C GLN A 41 -16.34 -17.97 -18.27
N ALA A 42 -17.62 -17.78 -18.61
CA ALA A 42 -18.54 -16.94 -17.83
C ALA A 42 -18.65 -17.41 -16.37
N GLU A 43 -18.74 -18.73 -16.15
CA GLU A 43 -18.80 -19.28 -14.79
C GLU A 43 -17.50 -19.06 -14.01
N ARG A 44 -16.34 -19.21 -14.66
CA ARG A 44 -15.03 -18.90 -14.04
C ARG A 44 -14.91 -17.42 -13.66
N ASP A 45 -15.39 -16.53 -14.53
CA ASP A 45 -15.34 -15.09 -14.29
C ASP A 45 -16.27 -14.70 -13.14
N LYS A 46 -17.48 -15.28 -13.09
CA LYS A 46 -18.42 -15.12 -11.97
C LYS A 46 -17.80 -15.55 -10.64
N ARG A 47 -17.24 -16.76 -10.57
CA ARG A 47 -16.58 -17.28 -9.36
C ARG A 47 -15.42 -16.39 -8.91
N THR A 48 -14.67 -15.85 -9.85
CA THR A 48 -13.55 -14.94 -9.56
C THR A 48 -14.05 -13.60 -9.01
N ALA A 49 -15.13 -13.06 -9.58
CA ALA A 49 -15.77 -11.84 -9.11
C ALA A 49 -16.33 -12.00 -7.69
N GLU A 50 -17.00 -13.12 -7.41
CA GLU A 50 -17.53 -13.46 -6.09
C GLU A 50 -16.42 -13.58 -5.05
N HIS A 51 -15.33 -14.28 -5.37
CA HIS A 51 -14.17 -14.40 -4.47
C HIS A 51 -13.53 -13.03 -4.18
N ARG A 52 -13.37 -12.17 -5.21
CA ARG A 52 -12.86 -10.81 -5.03
C ARG A 52 -13.79 -9.95 -4.16
N ALA A 53 -15.10 -10.07 -4.34
CA ALA A 53 -16.08 -9.36 -3.51
C ALA A 53 -16.01 -9.81 -2.05
N SER A 54 -15.86 -11.11 -1.80
CA SER A 54 -15.68 -11.67 -0.46
C SER A 54 -14.41 -11.15 0.22
N LEU A 55 -13.27 -11.14 -0.48
CA LEU A 55 -12.02 -10.57 0.05
C LEU A 55 -12.13 -9.08 0.35
N ARG A 56 -12.82 -8.31 -0.51
CA ARG A 56 -13.07 -6.89 -0.28
C ARG A 56 -13.93 -6.66 0.97
N ALA A 57 -14.97 -7.47 1.17
CA ALA A 57 -15.82 -7.41 2.36
C ALA A 57 -15.01 -7.76 3.63
N ALA A 58 -14.21 -8.83 3.59
CA ALA A 58 -13.36 -9.23 4.72
C ALA A 58 -12.35 -8.13 5.09
N ARG A 59 -11.71 -7.50 4.10
CA ARG A 59 -10.81 -6.36 4.33
C ARG A 59 -11.53 -5.17 4.95
N ALA A 60 -12.74 -4.84 4.50
CA ALA A 60 -13.53 -3.75 5.08
C ALA A 60 -13.90 -4.02 6.54
N THR A 61 -14.30 -5.25 6.88
CA THR A 61 -14.56 -5.65 8.27
C THR A 61 -13.31 -5.56 9.13
N HIS A 62 -12.15 -5.97 8.61
CA HIS A 62 -10.89 -5.86 9.33
C HIS A 62 -10.51 -4.40 9.60
N ILE A 63 -10.63 -3.51 8.61
CA ILE A 63 -10.41 -2.07 8.78
C ILE A 63 -11.37 -1.49 9.83
N GLN A 64 -12.66 -1.86 9.77
CA GLN A 64 -13.64 -1.39 10.76
C GLN A 64 -13.33 -1.88 12.18
N ALA A 65 -12.75 -3.08 12.33
CA ALA A 65 -12.34 -3.60 13.62
C ALA A 65 -11.08 -2.90 14.17
N LEU A 66 -10.17 -2.47 13.28
CA LEU A 66 -8.98 -1.68 13.64
C LEU A 66 -9.34 -0.24 14.02
N ALA A 67 -10.31 0.36 13.34
CA ALA A 67 -10.81 1.71 13.61
C ALA A 67 -11.37 1.92 15.03
N GLY A 68 -11.60 0.84 15.80
CA GLY A 68 -12.03 0.91 17.20
C GLY A 68 -10.91 1.08 18.24
N PHE A 69 -9.64 1.11 17.81
CA PHE A 69 -8.46 1.23 18.69
C PHE A 69 -7.69 2.55 18.51
N GLU A 70 -8.25 3.52 17.76
CA GLU A 70 -7.49 4.59 17.10
C GLU A 70 -8.01 6.00 17.44
N ASP A 71 -8.09 6.41 18.71
CA ASP A 71 -8.44 7.82 19.03
C ASP A 71 -7.19 8.71 19.23
N GLU A 72 -6.19 8.31 20.02
CA GLU A 72 -4.96 9.13 20.22
C GLU A 72 -3.93 8.95 19.10
N ALA A 73 -3.75 7.72 18.60
CA ALA A 73 -2.79 7.43 17.53
C ALA A 73 -3.20 8.06 16.18
N ASP A 74 -4.50 8.14 15.89
CA ASP A 74 -5.01 8.78 14.67
C ASP A 74 -4.87 10.31 14.74
N GLU A 75 -5.06 10.89 15.93
CA GLU A 75 -4.89 12.32 16.15
C GLU A 75 -3.41 12.75 16.04
N LEU A 76 -2.50 12.02 16.69
CA LEU A 76 -1.05 12.23 16.56
C LEU A 76 -0.60 12.09 15.09
N THR A 77 -1.01 11.00 14.42
CA THR A 77 -0.66 10.76 13.02
C THR A 77 -1.16 11.89 12.11
N THR A 78 -2.40 12.34 12.33
CA THR A 78 -3.00 13.44 11.56
C THR A 78 -2.25 14.75 11.79
N ALA A 79 -1.99 15.12 13.04
CA ALA A 79 -1.27 16.34 13.39
C ALA A 79 0.19 16.31 12.89
N SER A 80 0.87 15.16 13.03
CA SER A 80 2.24 14.94 12.54
C SER A 80 2.32 15.06 11.01
N ASN A 81 1.39 14.45 10.28
CA ASN A 81 1.32 14.59 8.81
C ASN A 81 1.01 16.02 8.36
N ALA A 82 0.15 16.75 9.08
CA ALA A 82 -0.14 18.15 8.77
C ALA A 82 1.12 19.04 8.84
N ALA A 83 1.99 18.82 9.83
CA ALA A 83 3.28 19.53 9.89
C ALA A 83 4.16 19.23 8.67
N VAL A 84 4.26 17.97 8.25
CA VAL A 84 5.03 17.56 7.06
C VAL A 84 4.50 18.20 5.79
N ASP A 85 3.17 18.23 5.60
CA ASP A 85 2.55 18.81 4.41
C ASP A 85 2.73 20.34 4.36
N LEU A 86 2.70 21.02 5.52
CA LEU A 86 2.99 22.45 5.60
C LEU A 86 4.47 22.75 5.27
N VAL A 87 5.41 21.92 5.72
CA VAL A 87 6.83 22.03 5.33
C VAL A 87 6.98 21.89 3.82
N ARG A 88 6.37 20.87 3.22
CA ARG A 88 6.39 20.66 1.75
C ARG A 88 5.76 21.81 0.98
N ALA A 89 4.74 22.46 1.55
CA ALA A 89 4.09 23.64 0.97
C ALA A 89 4.89 24.94 1.18
N GLY A 90 6.03 24.91 1.90
CA GLY A 90 6.83 26.09 2.23
C GLY A 90 6.17 27.01 3.27
N LYS A 91 5.11 26.55 3.95
CA LYS A 91 4.37 27.30 4.97
C LYS A 91 5.01 27.12 6.34
N LEU A 92 6.26 27.54 6.45
CA LEU A 92 7.14 27.15 7.56
C LEU A 92 6.67 27.69 8.92
N ASP A 93 6.10 28.89 8.97
CA ASP A 93 5.54 29.45 10.22
C ASP A 93 4.29 28.71 10.69
N GLU A 94 3.47 28.20 9.77
CA GLU A 94 2.33 27.36 10.13
C GLU A 94 2.80 25.99 10.61
N ALA A 95 3.77 25.40 9.90
CA ALA A 95 4.37 24.11 10.27
C ALA A 95 5.02 24.14 11.66
N GLU A 96 5.72 25.22 12.00
CA GLU A 96 6.34 25.38 13.32
C GLU A 96 5.29 25.44 14.45
N ARG A 97 4.15 26.10 14.20
CA ARG A 97 3.05 26.12 15.18
C ARG A 97 2.48 24.73 15.41
N VAL A 98 2.25 23.97 14.33
CA VAL A 98 1.76 22.58 14.44
C VAL A 98 2.78 21.70 15.16
N ALA A 99 4.07 21.83 14.85
CA ALA A 99 5.12 21.05 15.49
C ALA A 99 5.27 21.37 17.00
N ARG A 100 5.05 22.64 17.41
CA ARG A 100 4.98 23.00 18.83
C ARG A 100 3.73 22.47 19.53
N ASP A 101 2.58 22.54 18.87
CA ASP A 101 1.34 21.97 19.36
C ASP A 101 1.47 20.45 19.61
N LEU A 102 2.20 19.74 18.74
CA LEU A 102 2.54 18.32 18.97
C LEU A 102 3.32 18.09 20.27
N LEU A 103 4.29 18.96 20.60
CA LEU A 103 5.05 18.84 21.85
C LEU A 103 4.20 19.10 23.10
N GLU A 104 3.17 19.93 22.98
CA GLU A 104 2.26 20.23 24.10
C GLU A 104 1.21 19.14 24.29
N ARG A 105 0.69 18.58 23.19
CA ARG A 105 -0.41 17.60 23.20
C ARG A 105 0.04 16.16 23.34
N PHE A 106 1.22 15.84 22.81
CA PHE A 106 1.79 14.49 22.81
C PHE A 106 3.23 14.54 23.36
N PRO A 107 3.43 14.90 24.64
CA PRO A 107 4.76 15.02 25.24
C PRO A 107 5.47 13.66 25.40
N GLU A 108 4.74 12.55 25.34
CA GLU A 108 5.26 11.17 25.42
C GLU A 108 5.76 10.61 24.09
N VAL A 109 5.88 11.41 23.03
CA VAL A 109 6.46 10.99 21.74
C VAL A 109 7.47 12.00 21.22
N HIS A 110 8.41 11.54 20.40
CA HIS A 110 9.44 12.43 19.81
C HIS A 110 8.96 13.25 18.60
N ASP A 111 7.76 12.97 18.06
CA ASP A 111 7.26 13.55 16.79
C ASP A 111 7.36 15.07 16.73
N GLY A 112 7.00 15.79 17.79
CA GLY A 112 7.08 17.25 17.80
C GLY A 112 8.50 17.78 17.56
N TRP A 113 9.52 17.11 18.11
CA TRP A 113 10.93 17.47 17.89
C TRP A 113 11.40 17.12 16.48
N ASP A 114 11.02 15.95 15.96
CA ASP A 114 11.31 15.57 14.58
C ASP A 114 10.70 16.58 13.59
N ARG A 115 9.43 16.93 13.76
CA ARG A 115 8.74 17.92 12.91
C ARG A 115 9.37 19.31 13.02
N LEU A 116 9.77 19.77 14.21
CA LEU A 116 10.52 21.03 14.34
C LEU A 116 11.87 20.98 13.62
N GLY A 117 12.58 19.86 13.69
CA GLY A 117 13.81 19.64 12.93
C GLY A 117 13.60 19.85 11.43
N MET A 118 12.55 19.24 10.87
CA MET A 118 12.20 19.39 9.45
C MET A 118 11.86 20.83 9.07
N VAL A 119 11.16 21.56 9.96
CA VAL A 119 10.84 22.98 9.75
C VAL A 119 12.11 23.82 9.69
N TYR A 120 13.03 23.63 10.63
CA TYR A 120 14.29 24.38 10.65
C TYR A 120 15.22 23.99 9.49
N GLU A 121 15.27 22.72 9.08
CA GLU A 121 15.98 22.32 7.85
C GLU A 121 15.43 23.05 6.62
N ALA A 122 14.10 23.11 6.47
CA ALA A 122 13.47 23.80 5.36
C ALA A 122 13.71 25.32 5.36
N ARG A 123 13.97 25.92 6.53
CA ARG A 123 14.41 27.33 6.67
C ARG A 123 15.90 27.54 6.42
N GLY A 124 16.70 26.48 6.35
CA GLY A 124 18.17 26.55 6.30
C GLY A 124 18.82 26.83 7.66
N GLU A 125 18.07 26.71 8.75
CA GLU A 125 18.53 26.91 10.12
C GLU A 125 19.16 25.61 10.66
N ASN A 126 20.23 25.14 9.99
CA ASN A 126 20.76 23.79 10.19
C ASN A 126 21.14 23.47 11.64
N ARG A 127 21.70 24.42 12.39
CA ARG A 127 22.06 24.21 13.80
C ARG A 127 20.83 24.01 14.68
N ALA A 128 19.78 24.81 14.48
CA ALA A 128 18.52 24.65 15.21
C ALA A 128 17.83 23.32 14.86
N ALA A 129 17.90 22.89 13.60
CA ALA A 129 17.42 21.59 13.18
C ALA A 129 18.18 20.44 13.87
N ALA A 130 19.51 20.50 13.88
CA ALA A 130 20.35 19.52 14.57
C ALA A 130 20.05 19.46 16.08
N ASP A 131 19.82 20.60 16.73
CA ASP A 131 19.43 20.65 18.15
C ASP A 131 18.07 19.97 18.40
N CYS A 132 17.13 20.03 17.46
CA CYS A 132 15.86 19.31 17.56
C CYS A 132 16.08 17.79 17.40
N TYR A 133 16.88 17.36 16.43
CA TYR A 133 17.19 15.93 16.25
C TYR A 133 17.98 15.33 17.40
N ARG A 134 18.84 16.10 18.07
CA ARG A 134 19.48 15.69 19.33
C ARG A 134 18.48 15.39 20.44
N LYS A 135 17.36 16.12 20.50
CA LYS A 135 16.27 15.83 21.46
C LYS A 135 15.53 14.54 21.10
N VAL A 136 15.33 14.27 19.81
CA VAL A 136 14.78 12.98 19.35
C VAL A 136 15.70 11.83 19.76
N ILE A 137 17.01 11.95 19.54
CA ILE A 137 18.01 10.95 19.96
C ILE A 137 17.98 10.74 21.48
N ALA A 138 17.93 11.82 22.26
CA ALA A 138 17.83 11.74 23.72
C ALA A 138 16.55 10.99 24.15
N PHE A 139 15.41 11.31 23.53
CA PHE A 139 14.14 10.64 23.78
C PHE A 139 14.21 9.14 23.47
N ILE A 140 14.73 8.77 22.30
CA ILE A 140 14.90 7.36 21.89
C ILE A 140 15.75 6.60 22.91
N ARG A 141 16.86 7.20 23.37
CA ARG A 141 17.76 6.56 24.35
C ARG A 141 17.11 6.38 25.72
N GLU A 142 16.26 7.32 26.13
CA GLU A 142 15.49 7.21 27.38
C GLU A 142 14.41 6.11 27.29
N HIS A 143 13.92 5.80 26.09
CA HIS A 143 12.87 4.83 25.81
C HIS A 143 13.39 3.69 24.92
N ALA A 144 14.63 3.24 25.14
CA ALA A 144 15.32 2.34 24.21
C ALA A 144 14.59 1.00 23.93
N ASP A 145 13.72 0.56 24.85
CA ASP A 145 12.92 -0.67 24.69
C ASP A 145 11.79 -0.51 23.65
N ASP A 146 11.36 0.72 23.35
CA ASP A 146 10.25 1.03 22.42
C ASP A 146 10.73 1.24 20.97
N TYR A 147 12.05 1.31 20.74
CA TYR A 147 12.64 1.65 19.46
C TYR A 147 13.56 0.54 18.94
N ASP A 148 13.61 0.41 17.61
CA ASP A 148 14.67 -0.36 16.97
C ASP A 148 16.03 0.34 17.21
N PRO A 149 17.09 -0.36 17.64
CA PRO A 149 18.41 0.23 17.83
C PRO A 149 18.94 0.98 16.60
N GLU A 150 18.59 0.57 15.38
CA GLU A 150 19.00 1.24 14.14
C GLU A 150 18.20 2.52 13.84
N PHE A 151 17.08 2.76 14.55
CA PHE A 151 16.25 3.95 14.34
C PHE A 151 16.99 5.24 14.74
N GLU A 152 17.76 5.20 15.82
CA GLU A 152 18.58 6.32 16.29
C GLU A 152 19.57 6.80 15.20
N ASP A 153 20.16 5.85 14.45
CA ASP A 153 21.17 6.14 13.42
C ASP A 153 20.64 7.08 12.33
N ASN A 154 19.33 7.09 12.08
CA ASN A 154 18.74 8.01 11.11
C ASN A 154 18.91 9.47 11.56
N PHE A 155 18.68 9.74 12.86
CA PHE A 155 18.82 11.07 13.42
C PHE A 155 20.29 11.46 13.64
N VAL A 156 21.15 10.51 14.01
CA VAL A 156 22.60 10.74 14.11
C VAL A 156 23.15 11.22 12.76
N LYS A 157 22.79 10.54 11.65
CA LYS A 157 23.18 10.95 10.29
C LYS A 157 22.66 12.34 9.92
N LEU A 158 21.45 12.71 10.35
CA LEU A 158 20.91 14.06 10.13
C LEU A 158 21.72 15.11 10.90
N VAL A 159 22.02 14.87 12.18
CA VAL A 159 22.83 15.77 13.02
C VAL A 159 24.22 15.96 12.41
N ASP A 160 24.91 14.87 12.05
CA ASP A 160 26.26 14.94 11.45
C ASP A 160 26.27 15.70 10.12
N LYS A 161 25.19 15.61 9.34
CA LYS A 161 25.03 16.35 8.08
C LYS A 161 24.79 17.84 8.31
N LEU A 162 23.97 18.18 9.31
CA LEU A 162 23.49 19.55 9.54
C LEU A 162 24.45 20.39 10.39
N ASP A 163 25.10 19.77 11.36
CA ASP A 163 26.01 20.40 12.32
C ASP A 163 27.22 19.48 12.56
N PRO A 164 28.10 19.31 11.55
CA PRO A 164 29.23 18.41 11.62
C PRO A 164 30.21 18.83 12.72
N PRO A 165 30.90 17.87 13.37
CA PRO A 165 31.89 18.19 14.39
C PRO A 165 33.03 19.06 13.81
N PRO A 166 33.65 19.93 14.64
CA PRO A 166 34.79 20.70 14.19
C PRO A 166 35.94 19.80 13.73
N ALA A 167 36.61 20.21 12.65
CA ALA A 167 37.74 19.50 12.03
C ALA A 167 39.03 19.57 12.86
#